data_AF-A0A150KCP8-F1
#
_entry.id   AF-A0A150KCP8-F1
#
_cell.length_a   1.000
_cell.length_b   1.000
_cell.length_c   1.000
_cell.angle_alpha   90.00
_cell.angle_beta   90.00
_cell.angle_gamma   90.00
#
_symmetry.space_group_name_H-M   'P 1'
#
loop_
_entity.id
_entity.type
_entity.pdbx_description
1 polymer ?
#
loop_
_entity_poly.entity_id
_entity_poly.type
_entity_poly.pdbx_seq_one_letter_code
_entity_poly.pdbx_strand_id
1 'polypeptide(L)'
;MYEIAIIGAGPAGASAAIFTAKAGKSTVLFDGGTSATKRALLKNHYGVTEITGPDLVETGKKQAAQFGAKLVDKKVESIEKTENGFTIKTEQGSYESKYVILATGMIASLGEALGVKTKPATEPRVKTVFAVDAQGKTNVPNVWACGTVAGVSMHTIITAGDGAKVAVNLISEIDGKRWVDHDVLGK
;
A
#
# COMPACT_ATOMS: atom_id res chain seq x y z
N MET A 1 -6.09 15.54 9.39
CA MET A 1 -6.63 14.70 8.30
C MET A 1 -5.52 14.44 7.29
N TYR A 2 -5.30 13.17 6.91
CA TYR A 2 -4.35 12.79 5.87
C TYR A 2 -5.00 12.85 4.48
N GLU A 3 -4.19 12.96 3.44
CA GLU A 3 -4.68 12.81 2.08
C GLU A 3 -4.84 11.32 1.75
N ILE A 4 -3.83 10.51 2.08
CA ILE A 4 -3.78 9.09 1.72
C ILE A 4 -3.45 8.25 2.96
N ALA A 5 -4.31 7.27 3.27
CA ALA A 5 -4.02 6.21 4.24
C ALA A 5 -3.64 4.92 3.51
N ILE A 6 -2.55 4.28 3.91
CA ILE A 6 -2.07 3.04 3.31
C ILE A 6 -2.11 1.94 4.36
N ILE A 7 -2.86 0.88 4.10
CA ILE A 7 -3.15 -0.18 5.06
C ILE A 7 -2.28 -1.40 4.76
N GLY A 8 -1.19 -1.56 5.52
CA GLY A 8 -0.24 -2.66 5.40
C GLY A 8 1.14 -2.19 4.93
N ALA A 9 2.14 -2.28 5.82
CA ALA A 9 3.52 -1.88 5.53
C ALA A 9 4.41 -3.02 4.99
N GLY A 10 3.84 -3.93 4.19
CA GLY A 10 4.64 -4.86 3.39
C GLY A 10 5.29 -4.17 2.18
N PRO A 11 5.98 -4.91 1.28
CA PRO A 11 6.64 -4.33 0.12
C PRO A 11 5.75 -3.42 -0.74
N ALA A 12 4.49 -3.82 -0.98
CA ALA A 12 3.53 -3.01 -1.74
C ALA A 12 3.20 -1.67 -1.05
N GLY A 13 2.78 -1.71 0.21
CA GLY A 13 2.35 -0.50 0.90
C GLY A 13 3.50 0.42 1.29
N ALA A 14 4.67 -0.13 1.65
CA ALA A 14 5.86 0.68 1.88
C ALA A 14 6.31 1.39 0.59
N SER A 15 6.30 0.69 -0.55
CA SER A 15 6.58 1.30 -1.86
C SER A 15 5.56 2.39 -2.20
N ALA A 16 4.26 2.12 -2.03
CA ALA A 16 3.23 3.14 -2.24
C ALA A 16 3.42 4.37 -1.32
N ALA A 17 3.85 4.17 -0.08
CA ALA A 17 4.12 5.24 0.88
C ALA A 17 5.32 6.09 0.48
N ILE A 18 6.39 5.49 -0.04
CA ILE A 18 7.55 6.23 -0.58
C ILE A 18 7.09 7.20 -1.66
N PHE A 19 6.35 6.71 -2.65
CA PHE A 19 5.91 7.50 -3.79
C PHE A 19 4.93 8.62 -3.40
N THR A 20 3.93 8.30 -2.58
CA THR A 20 2.95 9.30 -2.12
C THR A 20 3.60 10.37 -1.25
N ALA A 21 4.44 9.99 -0.29
CA ALA A 21 5.14 10.95 0.57
C ALA A 21 6.13 11.82 -0.22
N LYS A 22 6.91 11.21 -1.13
CA LYS A 22 7.86 11.94 -1.98
C LYS A 22 7.16 12.93 -2.92
N ALA A 23 5.93 12.64 -3.34
CA ALA A 23 5.08 13.56 -4.08
C ALA A 23 4.50 14.72 -3.22
N GLY A 24 4.85 14.82 -1.94
CA GLY A 24 4.34 15.83 -1.02
C GLY A 24 2.92 15.57 -0.51
N LYS A 25 2.41 14.35 -0.68
CA LYS A 25 1.08 13.97 -0.17
C LYS A 25 1.17 13.71 1.33
N SER A 26 0.20 14.22 2.09
CA SER A 26 0.07 13.88 3.51
C SER A 26 -0.31 12.41 3.64
N THR A 27 0.68 11.55 3.87
CA THR A 27 0.54 10.09 3.89
C THR A 27 0.66 9.50 5.30
N VAL A 28 -0.23 8.57 5.63
CA VAL A 28 -0.09 7.68 6.81
C VAL A 28 -0.01 6.24 6.37
N LEU A 29 0.97 5.49 6.90
CA LEU A 29 1.21 4.08 6.63
C LEU A 29 1.02 3.26 7.91
N PHE A 30 0.13 2.28 7.86
CA PHE A 30 -0.17 1.39 8.98
C PHE A 30 0.57 0.06 8.86
N ASP A 31 1.31 -0.34 9.89
CA ASP A 31 1.95 -1.66 10.01
C ASP A 31 1.28 -2.49 11.10
N GLY A 32 0.49 -3.49 10.71
CA GLY A 32 -0.07 -4.48 11.64
C GLY A 32 0.91 -5.56 12.06
N GLY A 33 2.15 -5.54 11.55
CA GLY A 33 3.21 -6.47 11.91
C GLY A 33 3.10 -7.87 11.28
N THR A 34 2.13 -8.12 10.42
CA THR A 34 1.76 -9.47 9.92
C THR A 34 2.30 -9.80 8.52
N SER A 35 3.19 -8.99 7.95
CA SER A 35 3.75 -9.23 6.61
C SER A 35 4.40 -10.61 6.49
N ALA A 36 3.96 -11.40 5.51
CA ALA A 36 4.55 -12.72 5.21
C ALA A 36 6.03 -12.63 4.81
N THR A 37 6.47 -11.45 4.31
CA THR A 37 7.86 -11.19 3.93
C THR A 37 8.82 -11.29 5.12
N LYS A 38 8.37 -11.14 6.38
CA LYS A 38 9.23 -11.21 7.57
C LYS A 38 9.99 -12.53 7.77
N ARG A 39 9.66 -13.58 7.01
CA ARG A 39 10.31 -14.90 7.07
C ARG A 39 11.10 -15.26 5.81
N ALA A 40 11.20 -14.34 4.85
CA ALA A 40 11.82 -14.60 3.56
C ALA A 40 13.33 -14.31 3.59
N LEU A 41 14.09 -15.04 2.77
CA LEU A 41 15.39 -14.65 2.26
C LEU A 41 15.24 -14.44 0.75
N LEU A 42 15.72 -13.31 0.24
CA LEU A 42 15.50 -12.91 -1.14
C LEU A 42 16.81 -12.87 -1.91
N LYS A 43 16.84 -13.59 -3.04
CA LYS A 43 17.91 -13.55 -4.04
C LYS A 43 17.39 -13.22 -5.44
N ASN A 44 16.13 -12.78 -5.51
CA ASN A 44 15.36 -12.54 -6.74
C ASN A 44 14.72 -11.14 -6.76
N HIS A 45 15.28 -10.20 -6.00
CA HIS A 45 14.85 -8.80 -6.02
C HIS A 45 15.82 -8.02 -6.91
N TYR A 46 15.38 -7.62 -8.10
CA TYR A 46 16.26 -6.98 -9.10
C TYR A 46 16.98 -5.76 -8.51
N GLY A 47 18.31 -5.69 -8.72
CA GLY A 47 19.17 -4.66 -8.13
C GLY A 47 19.69 -4.98 -6.72
N VAL A 48 19.27 -6.08 -6.10
CA VAL A 48 19.71 -6.53 -4.77
C VAL A 48 20.17 -7.99 -4.85
N THR A 49 21.46 -8.23 -4.61
CA THR A 49 22.05 -9.58 -4.68
C THR A 49 21.42 -10.53 -3.66
N GLU A 50 21.32 -10.08 -2.41
CA GLU A 50 20.71 -10.84 -1.32
C GLU A 50 20.20 -9.88 -0.23
N ILE A 51 19.02 -10.15 0.32
CA ILE A 51 18.48 -9.39 1.46
C ILE A 51 17.50 -10.24 2.26
N THR A 52 17.44 -10.04 3.58
CA THR A 52 16.39 -10.65 4.39
C THR A 52 15.08 -9.90 4.21
N GLY A 53 13.96 -10.61 4.32
CA GLY A 53 12.65 -9.98 4.20
C GLY A 53 12.33 -8.95 5.30
N PRO A 54 12.72 -9.16 6.58
CA PRO A 54 12.69 -8.10 7.58
C PRO A 54 13.46 -6.85 7.17
N ASP A 55 14.70 -6.99 6.71
CA ASP A 55 15.53 -5.83 6.32
C ASP A 55 14.93 -5.07 5.13
N LEU A 56 14.36 -5.79 4.16
CA LEU A 56 13.66 -5.18 3.02
C LEU A 56 12.46 -4.35 3.48
N VAL A 57 11.63 -4.89 4.38
CA VAL A 57 10.44 -4.20 4.91
C VAL A 57 10.84 -2.99 5.74
N GLU A 58 11.81 -3.13 6.65
CA GLU A 58 12.29 -2.01 7.48
C GLU A 58 12.93 -0.91 6.63
N THR A 59 13.68 -1.26 5.58
CA THR A 59 14.26 -0.29 4.65
C THR A 59 13.18 0.51 3.94
N GLY A 60 12.15 -0.15 3.40
CA GLY A 60 11.03 0.54 2.74
C GLY A 60 10.27 1.48 3.67
N LYS A 61 10.03 1.07 4.92
CA LYS A 61 9.40 1.94 5.94
C LYS A 61 10.25 3.16 6.26
N LYS A 62 11.57 3.00 6.42
CA LYS A 62 12.52 4.11 6.66
C LYS A 62 12.55 5.08 5.48
N GLN A 63 12.55 4.59 4.25
CA GLN A 63 12.49 5.44 3.05
C GLN A 63 11.19 6.24 3.00
N ALA A 64 10.04 5.61 3.27
CA ALA A 64 8.76 6.33 3.32
C ALA A 64 8.76 7.43 4.39
N ALA A 65 9.28 7.12 5.59
CA ALA A 65 9.39 8.08 6.68
C ALA A 65 10.36 9.23 6.35
N GLN A 66 11.46 8.97 5.63
CA GLN A 66 12.40 9.99 5.17
C GLN A 66 11.74 11.04 4.28
N PHE A 67 10.74 10.66 3.48
CA PHE A 67 9.95 11.58 2.67
C PHE A 67 8.71 12.15 3.40
N GLY A 68 8.55 11.88 4.70
CA GLY A 68 7.50 12.46 5.52
C GLY A 68 6.26 11.60 5.74
N ALA A 69 6.24 10.34 5.30
CA ALA A 69 5.11 9.45 5.61
C ALA A 69 5.05 9.18 7.12
N LYS A 70 3.87 9.34 7.74
CA LYS A 70 3.67 8.98 9.14
C LYS A 70 3.53 7.46 9.26
N LEU A 71 4.47 6.82 9.94
CA LEU A 71 4.34 5.42 10.33
C LEU A 71 3.46 5.28 11.57
N VAL A 72 2.53 4.33 11.53
CA VAL A 72 1.70 3.90 12.65
C VAL A 72 1.84 2.39 12.79
N ASP A 73 2.60 1.95 13.80
CA ASP A 73 2.85 0.53 14.08
C ASP A 73 1.67 -0.13 14.81
N LYS A 74 0.49 -0.02 14.21
CA LYS A 74 -0.76 -0.57 14.71
C LYS A 74 -1.57 -1.21 13.60
N LYS A 75 -2.21 -2.33 13.96
CA LYS A 75 -3.18 -3.01 13.12
C LYS A 75 -4.42 -2.13 12.98
N VAL A 76 -4.90 -1.99 11.75
CA VAL A 76 -6.20 -1.41 11.46
C VAL A 76 -7.29 -2.43 11.72
N GLU A 77 -8.30 -2.02 12.46
CA GLU A 77 -9.42 -2.85 12.91
C GLU A 77 -10.65 -2.64 12.04
N SER A 78 -10.93 -1.40 11.67
CA SER A 78 -11.99 -1.05 10.74
C SER A 78 -11.65 0.20 9.94
N ILE A 79 -12.32 0.35 8.81
CA ILE A 79 -12.33 1.58 8.03
C ILE A 79 -13.80 1.90 7.76
N GLU A 80 -14.20 3.15 7.97
CA GLU A 80 -15.59 3.57 7.85
C GLU A 80 -15.65 4.77 6.90
N LYS A 81 -16.56 4.71 5.92
CA LYS A 81 -16.79 5.84 5.02
C LYS A 81 -17.47 6.98 5.79
N THR A 82 -17.01 8.19 5.55
CA THR A 82 -17.58 9.44 6.07
C THR A 82 -18.02 10.32 4.89
N GLU A 83 -18.62 11.47 5.18
CA GLU A 83 -18.99 12.45 4.15
C GLU A 83 -17.77 12.94 3.35
N ASN A 84 -16.63 13.15 4.03
CA ASN A 84 -15.44 13.80 3.46
C ASN A 84 -14.24 12.86 3.25
N GLY A 85 -14.43 11.53 3.39
CA GLY A 85 -13.34 10.56 3.29
C GLY A 85 -13.59 9.32 4.13
N PHE A 86 -12.60 8.91 4.93
CA PHE A 86 -12.61 7.68 5.71
C PHE A 86 -12.10 7.91 7.13
N THR A 87 -12.71 7.23 8.09
CA THR A 87 -12.15 7.03 9.44
C THR A 87 -11.50 5.65 9.51
N ILE A 88 -10.23 5.60 9.87
CA ILE A 88 -9.43 4.40 10.06
C ILE A 88 -9.27 4.19 11.56
N LYS A 89 -9.78 3.08 12.10
CA LYS A 89 -9.72 2.77 13.53
C LYS A 89 -8.61 1.76 13.82
N THR A 90 -7.91 2.01 14.92
CA THR A 90 -6.87 1.16 15.48
C THR A 90 -7.06 1.08 16.99
N GLU A 91 -6.37 0.16 17.66
CA GLU A 91 -6.35 0.10 19.13
C GLU A 91 -5.85 1.39 19.82
N GLN A 92 -5.08 2.23 19.11
CA GLN A 92 -4.55 3.50 19.64
C GLN A 92 -5.46 4.70 19.41
N GLY A 93 -6.51 4.55 18.60
CA GLY A 93 -7.39 5.65 18.24
C GLY A 93 -7.75 5.66 16.75
N SER A 94 -8.30 6.79 16.32
CA SER A 94 -8.86 7.00 14.98
C SER A 94 -8.03 7.98 14.17
N TYR A 95 -7.96 7.73 12.87
CA TYR A 95 -7.26 8.56 11.89
C TYR A 95 -8.22 8.87 10.74
N GLU A 96 -8.07 10.02 10.10
CA GLU A 96 -8.91 10.41 8.96
C GLU A 96 -8.09 10.52 7.70
N SER A 97 -8.62 10.04 6.57
CA SER A 97 -8.01 10.25 5.25
C SER A 97 -9.04 10.49 4.14
N LYS A 98 -8.64 11.15 3.05
CA LYS A 98 -9.49 11.31 1.85
C LYS A 98 -9.49 10.06 0.97
N TYR A 99 -8.34 9.41 0.86
CA TYR A 99 -8.11 8.20 0.06
C TYR A 99 -7.56 7.07 0.92
N VAL A 100 -7.82 5.83 0.49
CA VAL A 100 -7.29 4.61 1.12
C VAL A 100 -6.65 3.73 0.06
N ILE A 101 -5.42 3.27 0.30
CA ILE A 101 -4.78 2.19 -0.44
C ILE A 101 -4.75 0.94 0.46
N LEU A 102 -5.44 -0.12 0.03
CA LEU A 102 -5.40 -1.43 0.67
C LEU A 102 -4.18 -2.22 0.15
N ALA A 103 -3.20 -2.44 1.03
CA ALA A 103 -1.97 -3.19 0.77
C ALA A 103 -1.83 -4.37 1.76
N THR A 104 -2.95 -5.01 2.06
CA THR A 104 -3.14 -5.93 3.20
C THR A 104 -2.67 -7.37 2.96
N GLY A 105 -1.77 -7.58 1.98
CA GLY A 105 -1.22 -8.90 1.67
C GLY A 105 -2.29 -9.87 1.16
N MET A 106 -2.61 -10.91 1.92
CA MET A 106 -3.61 -11.92 1.53
C MET A 106 -4.98 -11.69 2.21
N ILE A 107 -5.13 -10.60 2.96
CA ILE A 107 -6.30 -10.36 3.82
C ILE A 107 -7.24 -9.36 3.14
N ALA A 108 -8.40 -9.85 2.67
CA ALA A 108 -9.41 -9.02 2.00
C ALA A 108 -10.47 -8.44 2.95
N SER A 109 -10.56 -8.93 4.19
CA SER A 109 -11.70 -8.67 5.08
C SER A 109 -11.98 -7.19 5.36
N LEU A 110 -10.93 -6.36 5.49
CA LEU A 110 -11.10 -4.91 5.66
C LEU A 110 -11.78 -4.28 4.44
N GLY A 111 -11.33 -4.59 3.22
CA GLY A 111 -11.96 -4.05 2.01
C GLY A 111 -13.36 -4.61 1.77
N GLU A 112 -13.59 -5.89 2.08
CA GLU A 112 -14.91 -6.50 2.00
C GLU A 112 -15.92 -5.78 2.90
N ALA A 113 -15.52 -5.44 4.13
CA ALA A 113 -16.34 -4.65 5.05
C ALA A 113 -16.66 -3.23 4.51
N LEU A 114 -15.85 -2.70 3.60
CA LEU A 114 -16.07 -1.41 2.92
C LEU A 114 -16.95 -1.54 1.67
N GLY A 115 -17.35 -2.75 1.30
CA GLY A 115 -18.08 -3.02 0.05
C GLY A 115 -17.18 -3.11 -1.19
N VAL A 116 -15.87 -3.32 -1.01
CA VAL A 116 -14.98 -3.64 -2.14
C VAL A 116 -15.34 -5.03 -2.67
N LYS A 117 -15.68 -5.09 -3.96
CA LYS A 117 -15.96 -6.32 -4.67
C LYS A 117 -14.71 -7.17 -4.77
N THR A 118 -14.90 -8.48 -4.65
CA THR A 118 -13.82 -9.45 -4.74
C THR A 118 -13.99 -10.39 -5.93
N LYS A 119 -12.93 -11.10 -6.25
CA LYS A 119 -12.87 -12.16 -7.27
C LYS A 119 -11.98 -13.30 -6.77
N PRO A 120 -12.10 -14.51 -7.34
CA PRO A 120 -11.19 -15.61 -7.04
C PRO A 120 -9.73 -15.22 -7.30
N ALA A 121 -8.84 -15.61 -6.39
CA ALA A 121 -7.41 -15.39 -6.55
C ALA A 121 -6.76 -16.49 -7.42
N THR A 122 -5.60 -16.18 -7.99
CA THR A 122 -4.79 -17.13 -8.77
C THR A 122 -3.61 -17.70 -7.98
N GLU A 123 -3.23 -17.05 -6.87
CA GLU A 123 -2.08 -17.44 -6.05
C GLU A 123 -2.41 -18.65 -5.15
N PRO A 124 -1.49 -19.62 -5.00
CA PRO A 124 -1.72 -20.76 -4.11
C PRO A 124 -2.01 -20.29 -2.69
N ARG A 125 -3.05 -20.86 -2.06
CA ARG A 125 -3.47 -20.58 -0.68
C ARG A 125 -4.07 -19.17 -0.46
N VAL A 126 -4.21 -18.36 -1.51
CA VAL A 126 -5.07 -17.17 -1.50
C VAL A 126 -6.40 -17.56 -2.12
N LYS A 127 -7.51 -17.34 -1.41
CA LYS A 127 -8.84 -17.68 -1.94
C LYS A 127 -9.43 -16.54 -2.76
N THR A 128 -9.26 -15.33 -2.26
CA THR A 128 -10.01 -14.15 -2.70
C THR A 128 -9.08 -12.94 -2.75
N VAL A 129 -9.22 -12.14 -3.80
CA VAL A 129 -8.55 -10.85 -3.98
C VAL A 129 -9.57 -9.80 -4.40
N PHE A 130 -9.24 -8.51 -4.27
CA PHE A 130 -10.10 -7.44 -4.74
C PHE A 130 -10.20 -7.41 -6.27
N ALA A 131 -11.39 -7.10 -6.76
CA ALA A 131 -11.59 -6.76 -8.15
C ALA A 131 -11.14 -5.31 -8.35
N VAL A 132 -9.96 -5.14 -8.93
CA VAL A 132 -9.42 -3.83 -9.33
C VAL A 132 -9.31 -3.71 -10.84
N ASP A 133 -9.34 -2.46 -11.34
CA ASP A 133 -8.96 -2.15 -12.71
C ASP A 133 -7.43 -2.19 -12.91
N ALA A 134 -6.96 -1.91 -14.12
CA ALA A 134 -5.52 -1.94 -14.45
C ALA A 134 -4.69 -0.89 -13.66
N GLN A 135 -5.34 0.17 -13.17
CA GLN A 135 -4.70 1.26 -12.43
C GLN A 135 -4.62 0.96 -10.93
N GLY A 136 -5.44 0.03 -10.42
CA GLY A 136 -5.55 -0.35 -9.01
C GLY A 136 -6.81 0.20 -8.33
N LYS A 137 -7.76 0.77 -9.07
CA LYS A 137 -9.02 1.28 -8.50
C LYS A 137 -9.96 0.14 -8.15
N THR A 138 -10.62 0.25 -7.01
CA THR A 138 -11.74 -0.61 -6.65
C THR A 138 -13.07 -0.04 -7.15
N ASN A 139 -14.18 -0.75 -6.92
CA ASN A 139 -15.54 -0.22 -7.13
C ASN A 139 -15.97 0.82 -6.08
N VAL A 140 -15.23 0.97 -4.98
CA VAL A 140 -15.56 1.94 -3.94
C VAL A 140 -14.80 3.23 -4.24
N PRO A 141 -15.49 4.38 -4.42
CA PRO A 141 -14.83 5.64 -4.70
C PRO A 141 -13.75 5.96 -3.66
N ASN A 142 -12.60 6.45 -4.12
CA ASN A 142 -11.42 6.81 -3.33
C ASN A 142 -10.74 5.64 -2.58
N VAL A 143 -11.13 4.38 -2.84
CA VAL A 143 -10.45 3.19 -2.35
C VAL A 143 -9.72 2.50 -3.50
N TRP A 144 -8.42 2.32 -3.29
CA TRP A 144 -7.49 1.66 -4.21
C TRP A 144 -6.90 0.43 -3.53
N ALA A 145 -6.33 -0.49 -4.31
CA ALA A 145 -5.62 -1.63 -3.75
C ALA A 145 -4.38 -1.97 -4.58
N CYS A 146 -3.36 -2.52 -3.92
CA CYS A 146 -2.11 -2.93 -4.55
C CYS A 146 -1.53 -4.20 -3.93
N GLY A 147 -0.60 -4.82 -4.64
CA GLY A 147 0.08 -6.03 -4.20
C GLY A 147 -0.82 -7.27 -4.27
N THR A 148 -0.53 -8.27 -3.44
CA THR A 148 -1.21 -9.56 -3.48
C THR A 148 -2.73 -9.45 -3.35
N VAL A 149 -3.23 -8.54 -2.50
CA VAL A 149 -4.68 -8.37 -2.29
C VAL A 149 -5.37 -7.79 -3.53
N ALA A 150 -4.61 -7.17 -4.45
CA ALA A 150 -5.09 -6.69 -5.74
C ALA A 150 -4.90 -7.71 -6.88
N GLY A 151 -4.40 -8.92 -6.57
CA GLY A 151 -4.27 -10.01 -7.53
C GLY A 151 -2.97 -10.04 -8.32
N VAL A 152 -1.95 -9.25 -7.94
CA VAL A 152 -0.60 -9.42 -8.51
C VAL A 152 0.17 -10.53 -7.80
N SER A 153 1.16 -11.10 -8.49
CA SER A 153 1.86 -12.27 -7.98
C SER A 153 2.63 -12.00 -6.68
N MET A 154 2.69 -13.00 -5.79
CA MET A 154 3.34 -12.96 -4.48
C MET A 154 4.87 -12.95 -4.53
N HIS A 155 5.45 -11.94 -5.17
CA HIS A 155 6.89 -11.69 -5.19
C HIS A 155 7.18 -10.26 -4.76
N THR A 156 8.23 -10.04 -3.97
CA THR A 156 8.47 -8.71 -3.37
C THR A 156 8.74 -7.63 -4.40
N ILE A 157 9.46 -7.94 -5.48
CA ILE A 157 9.71 -6.99 -6.57
C ILE A 157 8.42 -6.65 -7.33
N ILE A 158 7.55 -7.64 -7.55
CA ILE A 158 6.26 -7.46 -8.22
C ILE A 158 5.32 -6.61 -7.35
N THR A 159 5.17 -7.00 -6.09
CA THR A 159 4.28 -6.29 -5.16
C THR A 159 4.77 -4.87 -4.85
N ALA A 160 6.09 -4.65 -4.71
CA ALA A 160 6.65 -3.31 -4.56
C ALA A 160 6.43 -2.45 -5.82
N GLY A 161 6.65 -3.02 -7.02
CA GLY A 161 6.39 -2.33 -8.28
C GLY A 161 4.90 -1.98 -8.46
N ASP A 162 3.99 -2.89 -8.10
CA ASP A 162 2.55 -2.63 -8.16
C ASP A 162 2.13 -1.55 -7.15
N GLY A 163 2.68 -1.55 -5.94
CA GLY A 163 2.49 -0.48 -4.95
C GLY A 163 2.91 0.89 -5.48
N ALA A 164 4.09 0.98 -6.11
CA ALA A 164 4.55 2.20 -6.76
C ALA A 164 3.62 2.64 -7.90
N LYS A 165 3.23 1.71 -8.79
CA LYS A 165 2.31 1.97 -9.90
C LYS A 165 0.98 2.55 -9.40
N VAL A 166 0.38 1.93 -8.38
CA VAL A 166 -0.89 2.39 -7.80
C VAL A 166 -0.74 3.77 -7.17
N ALA A 167 0.34 4.01 -6.43
CA ALA A 167 0.63 5.34 -5.88
C ALA A 167 0.73 6.40 -6.99
N VAL A 168 1.53 6.16 -8.04
CA VAL A 168 1.67 7.08 -9.18
C VAL A 168 0.33 7.40 -9.83
N ASN A 169 -0.51 6.38 -10.03
CA ASN A 169 -1.84 6.58 -10.62
C ASN A 169 -2.77 7.39 -9.72
N LEU A 170 -2.79 7.11 -8.42
CA LEU A 170 -3.57 7.89 -7.46
C LEU A 170 -3.09 9.34 -7.36
N ILE A 171 -1.78 9.57 -7.28
CA ILE A 171 -1.21 10.93 -7.26
C ILE A 171 -1.61 11.67 -8.53
N SER A 172 -1.52 11.01 -9.69
CA SER A 172 -1.90 11.61 -10.98
C SER A 172 -3.39 12.00 -11.03
N GLU A 173 -4.25 11.18 -10.43
CA GLU A 173 -5.68 11.48 -10.31
C GLU A 173 -5.93 12.68 -9.40
N ILE A 174 -5.29 12.72 -8.23
CA ILE A 174 -5.45 13.83 -7.28
C ILE A 174 -4.96 15.15 -7.89
N ASP A 175 -3.83 15.12 -8.61
CA ASP A 175 -3.21 16.32 -9.18
C ASP A 175 -3.84 16.74 -10.52
N GLY A 176 -4.72 15.91 -11.10
CA GLY A 176 -5.34 16.16 -12.41
C GLY A 176 -4.36 16.10 -13.60
N LYS A 177 -3.14 15.58 -13.40
CA LYS A 177 -2.10 15.44 -14.43
C LYS A 177 -1.19 14.26 -14.12
N ARG A 178 -0.54 13.68 -15.14
CA ARG A 178 0.40 12.57 -14.93
C ARG A 178 1.55 13.00 -14.03
N TRP A 179 1.73 12.26 -12.94
CA TRP A 179 2.88 12.41 -12.06
C TRP A 179 4.02 11.48 -12.49
N VAL A 180 5.24 11.99 -12.44
CA VAL A 180 6.48 11.31 -12.78
C VAL A 180 7.55 11.80 -11.81
N ASP A 181 8.42 10.89 -11.39
CA ASP A 181 9.49 11.18 -10.43
C ASP A 181 10.82 10.59 -10.90
N HIS A 182 11.75 11.49 -11.20
CA HIS A 182 13.10 11.19 -11.62
C HIS A 182 14.06 12.14 -10.92
N ASP A 183 14.89 11.59 -10.03
CA ASP A 183 16.05 12.31 -9.51
C ASP A 183 17.18 12.25 -10.53
N VAL A 184 17.95 13.33 -10.64
CA VAL A 184 19.18 13.35 -11.44
C VAL A 184 20.34 13.06 -10.50
N LEU A 185 21.21 12.13 -10.88
CA LEU A 185 22.48 11.93 -10.19
C LEU A 185 23.28 13.25 -10.28
N GLY A 186 23.48 13.91 -9.13
CA GLY A 186 24.33 15.10 -9.06
C GLY A 186 25.72 14.79 -9.62
N LYS A 187 26.31 15.77 -10.33
CA LYS A 187 27.71 15.68 -10.73
C LYS A 187 28.64 15.76 -9.52
#